data_AF-A0A146G8P0-F1
#
_entry.id   AF-A0A146G8P0-F1
#
_cell.length_a   1.000
_cell.length_b   1.000
_cell.length_c   1.000
_cell.angle_alpha   90.00
_cell.angle_beta   90.00
_cell.angle_gamma   90.00
#
_symmetry.space_group_name_H-M   'P 1'
#
loop_
_entity.id
_entity.type
_entity.pdbx_description
1 polymer ?
#
loop_
_entity_poly.entity_id
_entity_poly.type
_entity_poly.pdbx_seq_one_letter_code
_entity_poly.pdbx_strand_id
1 'polypeptide(L)'
;MLVLAGHPLQSALVYYIPFDDGTNASLANYGNLGGTATISGTPAPTASSTSVAPNIGSKYSEDWQTPTSTATGSVVLPNSTTQFRMNTTGSKMSISTWILWDGSFNGSALSGVVNAMNASNNVGWSLYVTNDGTLRFLYNTSSSTFLSRSSSGGAVSTGTWLNVAITLDLSTTSPLNMYVNGSSVYSGTLGNVTLNTTTQAISLGSVDGGRSLNGNMDDFAMWDTVLTSAKIKSINTAPTLLNGYNAGIMNSLFTAYDTMGSQTVGSLTWNYSTNFDVTGHSLGDTWKASNGEYYMWLAGTSSSALGLQAVPEPASIWLIVGGSFFLISILRRKRR
;
A
#
# COMPACT_ATOMS: atom_id res chain seq x y z
N MET A 1 33.96 -3.87 9.01
CA MET A 1 33.45 -2.50 9.22
C MET A 1 32.21 -2.36 8.34
N LEU A 2 31.05 -2.73 8.87
CA LEU A 2 29.78 -2.70 8.17
C LEU A 2 29.27 -1.25 8.24
N VAL A 3 29.26 -0.55 7.10
CA VAL A 3 28.69 0.79 7.02
C VAL A 3 27.18 0.64 7.14
N LEU A 4 26.63 0.88 8.35
CA LEU A 4 25.21 1.14 8.56
C LEU A 4 24.90 2.48 7.86
N ALA A 5 24.51 2.41 6.59
CA ALA A 5 23.92 3.53 5.90
C ALA A 5 22.68 3.96 6.70
N GLY A 6 22.62 5.24 7.07
CA GLY A 6 21.57 5.78 7.92
C GLY A 6 20.19 5.37 7.45
N HIS A 7 19.41 4.80 8.38
CA HIS A 7 18.02 4.43 8.14
C HIS A 7 17.26 5.67 7.64
N PRO A 8 16.51 5.59 6.53
CA PRO A 8 15.70 6.70 6.06
C PRO A 8 14.68 7.09 7.15
N LEU A 9 14.44 8.39 7.26
CA LEU A 9 13.40 9.01 8.09
C LEU A 9 12.07 8.25 7.95
N GLN A 10 11.35 8.14 9.07
CA GLN A 10 10.06 7.45 9.22
C GLN A 10 9.15 7.64 8.00
N SER A 11 8.67 6.53 7.43
CA SER A 11 7.68 6.55 6.36
C SER A 11 6.39 7.22 6.84
N ALA A 12 6.12 8.46 6.41
CA ALA A 12 4.85 9.10 6.74
C ALA A 12 3.79 8.71 5.70
N LEU A 13 2.85 7.88 6.12
CA LEU A 13 1.63 7.61 5.37
C LEU A 13 0.77 8.87 5.39
N VAL A 14 0.71 9.57 4.26
CA VAL A 14 0.07 10.89 4.15
C VAL A 14 -1.42 10.75 3.90
N TYR A 15 -1.78 9.90 2.93
CA TYR A 15 -3.16 9.55 2.63
C TYR A 15 -3.33 8.04 2.72
N TYR A 16 -4.42 7.63 3.35
CA TYR A 16 -4.85 6.25 3.36
C TYR A 16 -6.38 6.20 3.33
N ILE A 17 -6.93 5.72 2.22
CA ILE A 17 -8.37 5.54 2.02
C ILE A 17 -8.61 4.05 1.77
N PRO A 18 -9.01 3.30 2.81
CA PRO A 18 -9.42 1.90 2.68
C PRO A 18 -10.75 1.71 1.96
N PHE A 19 -11.50 2.78 1.65
CA PHE A 19 -12.87 2.71 1.12
C PHE A 19 -13.90 2.00 2.02
N ASP A 20 -13.47 1.46 3.15
CA ASP A 20 -14.30 0.95 4.23
C ASP A 20 -13.70 1.22 5.62
N ASP A 21 -14.52 1.15 6.67
CA ASP A 21 -14.06 1.25 8.08
C ASP A 21 -14.07 -0.11 8.80
N GLY A 22 -14.07 -1.22 8.04
CA GLY A 22 -14.29 -2.58 8.53
C GLY A 22 -15.76 -2.95 8.69
N THR A 23 -16.68 -1.99 8.67
CA THR A 23 -18.13 -2.23 8.84
C THR A 23 -18.97 -1.61 7.73
N ASN A 24 -18.60 -0.41 7.27
CA ASN A 24 -19.31 0.41 6.30
C ASN A 24 -18.35 0.90 5.23
N ALA A 25 -18.88 1.25 4.05
CA ALA A 25 -18.13 2.03 3.08
C ALA A 25 -17.77 3.41 3.66
N SER A 26 -16.54 3.86 3.45
CA SER A 26 -16.00 5.06 4.08
C SER A 26 -15.01 5.77 3.18
N LEU A 27 -15.12 7.09 3.08
CA LEU A 27 -14.13 7.95 2.42
C LEU A 27 -13.21 8.65 3.43
N ALA A 28 -13.15 8.16 4.68
CA ALA A 28 -12.25 8.70 5.69
C ALA A 28 -10.79 8.48 5.29
N ASN A 29 -9.98 9.52 5.48
CA ASN A 29 -8.54 9.45 5.33
C ASN A 29 -7.91 9.10 6.69
N TYR A 30 -7.30 7.92 6.77
CA TYR A 30 -6.58 7.44 7.95
C TYR A 30 -5.07 7.73 7.90
N GLY A 31 -4.60 8.44 6.87
CA GLY A 31 -3.24 8.97 6.82
C GLY A 31 -3.06 10.17 7.75
N ASN A 32 -1.81 10.61 7.91
CA ASN A 32 -1.41 11.65 8.86
C ASN A 32 -2.12 13.00 8.65
N LEU A 33 -2.61 13.30 7.44
CA LEU A 33 -3.35 14.53 7.17
C LEU A 33 -4.82 14.50 7.63
N GLY A 34 -5.36 13.31 7.91
CA GLY A 34 -6.76 13.12 8.30
C GLY A 34 -7.76 13.67 7.28
N GLY A 35 -9.00 13.90 7.75
CA GLY A 35 -10.10 14.41 6.94
C GLY A 35 -10.89 13.33 6.20
N THR A 36 -11.79 13.76 5.33
CA THR A 36 -12.68 12.88 4.56
C THR A 36 -12.63 13.29 3.10
N ALA A 37 -12.36 12.34 2.22
CA ALA A 37 -12.41 12.57 0.79
C ALA A 37 -13.86 12.82 0.34
N THR A 38 -14.01 13.53 -0.77
CA THR A 38 -15.32 13.92 -1.30
C THR A 38 -15.50 13.42 -2.71
N ILE A 39 -16.71 13.01 -3.07
CA ILE A 39 -17.04 12.68 -4.46
C ILE A 39 -17.22 13.96 -5.28
N SER A 40 -16.66 13.99 -6.49
CA SER A 40 -16.82 15.09 -7.45
C SER A 40 -17.11 14.55 -8.84
N GLY A 41 -18.13 15.11 -9.51
CA GLY A 41 -18.55 14.73 -10.87
C GLY A 41 -19.72 13.75 -10.91
N THR A 42 -20.31 13.59 -12.09
CA THR A 42 -21.48 12.74 -12.34
C THR A 42 -21.28 11.91 -13.61
N PRO A 43 -21.59 10.59 -13.62
CA PRO A 43 -22.09 9.78 -12.50
C PRO A 43 -21.10 9.73 -11.33
N ALA A 44 -21.59 9.62 -10.09
CA ALA A 44 -20.70 9.49 -8.93
C ALA A 44 -20.12 8.06 -8.89
N PRO A 45 -18.85 7.85 -8.51
CA PRO A 45 -18.42 6.54 -8.03
C PRO A 45 -19.27 6.12 -6.82
N THR A 46 -19.42 4.82 -6.64
CA THR A 46 -20.29 4.25 -5.60
C THR A 46 -19.60 3.11 -4.87
N ALA A 47 -19.89 2.97 -3.58
CA ALA A 47 -19.47 1.80 -2.84
C ALA A 47 -20.01 0.49 -3.44
N SER A 48 -19.14 -0.48 -3.63
CA SER A 48 -19.45 -1.84 -4.12
C SER A 48 -19.10 -2.87 -3.06
N SER A 49 -19.84 -3.98 -3.03
CA SER A 49 -19.53 -5.15 -2.21
C SER A 49 -18.63 -6.17 -2.93
N THR A 50 -17.99 -5.80 -4.03
CA THR A 50 -17.00 -6.64 -4.70
C THR A 50 -15.83 -6.88 -3.74
N SER A 51 -15.68 -8.11 -3.25
CA SER A 51 -14.60 -8.49 -2.34
C SER A 51 -13.25 -8.43 -3.04
N VAL A 52 -12.28 -7.77 -2.41
CA VAL A 52 -10.89 -7.74 -2.87
C VAL A 52 -10.21 -9.05 -2.56
N ALA A 53 -9.51 -9.60 -3.56
CA ALA A 53 -8.67 -10.78 -3.40
C ALA A 53 -7.20 -10.38 -3.59
N PRO A 54 -6.32 -10.56 -2.59
CA PRO A 54 -6.56 -11.14 -1.26
C PRO A 54 -7.40 -10.22 -0.35
N ASN A 55 -8.07 -10.83 0.64
CA ASN A 55 -8.87 -10.11 1.63
C ASN A 55 -7.96 -9.19 2.46
N ILE A 56 -7.94 -7.92 2.09
CA ILE A 56 -7.22 -6.84 2.77
C ILE A 56 -7.94 -6.36 4.04
N GLY A 57 -8.98 -7.08 4.48
CA GLY A 57 -9.77 -6.76 5.68
C GLY A 57 -11.07 -6.02 5.39
N SER A 58 -11.33 -5.70 4.12
CA SER A 58 -12.48 -4.89 3.70
C SER A 58 -13.60 -5.73 3.08
N LYS A 59 -14.85 -5.25 3.26
CA LYS A 59 -16.03 -5.76 2.55
C LYS A 59 -16.37 -4.91 1.32
N TYR A 60 -15.89 -3.67 1.29
CA TYR A 60 -16.27 -2.69 0.30
C TYR A 60 -15.05 -2.24 -0.50
N SER A 61 -15.28 -2.02 -1.79
CA SER A 61 -14.39 -1.27 -2.67
C SER A 61 -15.20 -0.12 -3.27
N GLU A 62 -14.54 0.86 -3.86
CA GLU A 62 -15.23 1.94 -4.56
C GLU A 62 -15.28 1.63 -6.06
N ASP A 63 -16.45 1.79 -6.66
CA ASP A 63 -16.76 1.43 -8.04
C ASP A 63 -16.87 2.67 -8.92
N TRP A 64 -16.10 2.69 -10.01
CA TRP A 64 -16.17 3.72 -11.04
C TRP A 64 -16.93 3.26 -12.29
N GLN A 65 -17.59 2.10 -12.28
CA GLN A 65 -18.40 1.64 -13.40
C GLN A 65 -19.68 2.48 -13.59
N THR A 66 -19.97 2.85 -14.84
CA THR A 66 -21.34 3.01 -15.40
C THR A 66 -21.26 3.14 -16.95
N PRO A 67 -22.35 2.89 -17.71
CA PRO A 67 -22.32 2.17 -18.98
C PRO A 67 -21.57 2.86 -20.12
N THR A 68 -20.66 2.08 -20.74
CA THR A 68 -20.08 2.11 -22.11
C THR A 68 -19.74 3.43 -22.82
N SER A 69 -20.01 4.62 -22.27
CA SER A 69 -19.84 5.89 -22.98
C SER A 69 -19.67 7.17 -22.14
N THR A 70 -19.90 7.16 -20.82
CA THR A 70 -19.76 8.36 -19.98
C THR A 70 -18.70 8.17 -18.90
N ALA A 71 -17.80 9.14 -18.75
CA ALA A 71 -16.82 9.15 -17.69
C ALA A 71 -17.50 9.38 -16.32
N THR A 72 -17.17 8.53 -15.35
CA THR A 72 -17.57 8.65 -13.94
C THR A 72 -16.81 9.78 -13.25
N GLY A 73 -17.34 10.29 -12.14
CA GLY A 73 -16.67 11.25 -11.27
C GLY A 73 -15.42 10.67 -10.61
N SER A 74 -14.95 11.34 -9.57
CA SER A 74 -13.71 11.01 -8.86
C SER A 74 -13.89 11.15 -7.37
N VAL A 75 -13.01 10.50 -6.61
CA VAL A 75 -12.87 10.71 -5.16
C VAL A 75 -11.72 11.71 -4.95
N VAL A 76 -12.00 12.86 -4.36
CA VAL A 76 -11.04 13.95 -4.18
C VAL A 76 -10.46 13.91 -2.78
N LEU A 77 -9.14 13.82 -2.68
CA LEU A 77 -8.43 13.73 -1.39
C LEU A 77 -8.54 15.06 -0.61
N PRO A 78 -8.80 15.01 0.71
CA PRO A 78 -8.96 16.20 1.53
C PRO A 78 -7.66 17.00 1.59
N ASN A 79 -7.74 18.34 1.60
CA ASN A 79 -6.59 19.27 1.72
C ASN A 79 -5.48 19.11 0.66
N SER A 80 -5.71 18.31 -0.37
CA SER A 80 -4.72 17.99 -1.40
C SER A 80 -4.44 19.13 -2.37
N THR A 81 -5.15 20.26 -2.27
CA THR A 81 -4.84 21.48 -3.02
C THR A 81 -3.60 22.20 -2.50
N THR A 82 -3.22 21.96 -1.24
CA THR A 82 -2.06 22.59 -0.58
C THR A 82 -1.07 21.57 -0.02
N GLN A 83 -1.52 20.35 0.28
CA GLN A 83 -0.68 19.30 0.86
C GLN A 83 -0.15 18.35 -0.21
N PHE A 84 1.01 17.73 0.08
CA PHE A 84 1.67 16.75 -0.79
C PHE A 84 1.94 17.27 -2.21
N ARG A 85 2.86 18.25 -2.33
CA ARG A 85 3.27 18.82 -3.62
C ARG A 85 4.65 18.32 -4.02
N MET A 86 4.74 17.73 -5.22
CA MET A 86 5.97 17.17 -5.79
C MET A 86 6.79 18.24 -6.54
N ASN A 87 6.96 19.42 -5.94
CA ASN A 87 7.46 20.62 -6.62
C ASN A 87 8.84 21.09 -6.19
N THR A 88 9.48 20.35 -5.29
CA THR A 88 10.83 20.66 -4.83
C THR A 88 11.76 19.50 -5.16
N THR A 89 13.00 19.82 -5.50
CA THR A 89 14.05 18.80 -5.60
C THR A 89 14.14 18.03 -4.28
N GLY A 90 14.15 16.71 -4.36
CA GLY A 90 14.17 15.81 -3.21
C GLY A 90 12.79 15.43 -2.67
N SER A 91 11.68 15.96 -3.21
CA SER A 91 10.33 15.45 -2.89
C SER A 91 10.24 13.97 -3.25
N LYS A 92 9.63 13.16 -2.39
CA LYS A 92 9.49 11.72 -2.57
C LYS A 92 8.02 11.32 -2.52
N MET A 93 7.71 10.23 -3.19
CA MET A 93 6.36 9.69 -3.26
C MET A 93 6.41 8.18 -3.40
N SER A 94 5.54 7.50 -2.67
CA SER A 94 5.08 6.16 -3.01
C SER A 94 3.57 6.15 -3.06
N ILE A 95 3.00 5.42 -4.01
CA ILE A 95 1.56 5.18 -4.11
C ILE A 95 1.36 3.68 -4.21
N SER A 96 0.35 3.14 -3.54
CA SER A 96 -0.13 1.77 -3.71
C SER A 96 -1.65 1.75 -3.64
N THR A 97 -2.29 0.93 -4.46
CA THR A 97 -3.73 0.69 -4.40
C THR A 97 -4.06 -0.63 -5.11
N TRP A 98 -5.13 -1.28 -4.68
CA TRP A 98 -5.70 -2.41 -5.40
C TRP A 98 -6.68 -1.89 -6.45
N ILE A 99 -6.61 -2.43 -7.66
CA ILE A 99 -7.59 -2.15 -8.71
C ILE A 99 -8.12 -3.44 -9.31
N LEU A 100 -9.42 -3.48 -9.58
CA LEU A 100 -10.06 -4.42 -10.48
C LEU A 100 -10.36 -3.66 -11.76
N TRP A 101 -9.49 -3.76 -12.76
CA TRP A 101 -9.62 -3.01 -14.00
C TRP A 101 -10.40 -3.81 -15.05
N ASP A 102 -11.47 -3.26 -15.60
CA ASP A 102 -12.34 -3.95 -16.56
C ASP A 102 -12.02 -3.61 -18.03
N GLY A 103 -10.79 -3.13 -18.27
CA GLY A 103 -10.38 -2.63 -19.57
C GLY A 103 -10.77 -1.17 -19.77
N SER A 104 -10.34 -0.58 -20.88
CA SER A 104 -10.77 0.77 -21.23
C SER A 104 -12.24 0.82 -21.60
N PHE A 105 -12.97 1.83 -21.12
CA PHE A 105 -14.34 2.07 -21.58
C PHE A 105 -14.35 2.64 -23.01
N ASN A 106 -15.42 2.37 -23.75
CA ASN A 106 -15.56 2.75 -25.16
C ASN A 106 -15.51 4.28 -25.30
N GLY A 107 -14.50 4.81 -26.00
CA GLY A 107 -14.27 6.25 -26.18
C GLY A 107 -13.09 6.85 -25.41
N SER A 108 -12.48 6.13 -24.46
CA SER A 108 -11.25 6.55 -23.79
C SER A 108 -10.17 5.48 -23.91
N ALA A 109 -9.00 5.85 -24.44
CA ALA A 109 -7.82 4.96 -24.43
C ALA A 109 -7.19 4.81 -23.02
N LEU A 110 -7.68 5.55 -22.01
CA LEU A 110 -7.08 5.66 -20.68
C LEU A 110 -8.10 5.38 -19.57
N SER A 111 -7.65 4.69 -18.52
CA SER A 111 -8.38 4.45 -17.26
C SER A 111 -7.61 5.06 -16.10
N GLY A 112 -8.13 6.12 -15.50
CA GLY A 112 -7.43 6.89 -14.46
C GLY A 112 -7.32 6.14 -13.14
N VAL A 113 -6.14 6.14 -12.51
CA VAL A 113 -5.95 5.59 -11.15
C VAL A 113 -5.87 6.74 -10.15
N VAL A 114 -4.94 7.67 -10.34
CA VAL A 114 -4.80 8.87 -9.49
C VAL A 114 -4.26 10.02 -10.31
N ASN A 115 -4.81 11.20 -10.11
CA ASN A 115 -4.53 12.40 -10.88
C ASN A 115 -4.29 13.60 -9.96
N ALA A 116 -3.17 14.26 -10.18
CA ALA A 116 -2.91 15.60 -9.70
C ALA A 116 -2.65 16.55 -10.88
N MET A 117 -3.00 16.17 -12.12
CA MET A 117 -2.82 17.00 -13.30
C MET A 117 -4.03 17.89 -13.55
N ASN A 118 -3.79 19.17 -13.84
CA ASN A 118 -4.81 20.12 -14.28
C ASN A 118 -5.04 19.97 -15.78
N ALA A 119 -6.28 19.69 -16.17
CA ALA A 119 -6.66 19.43 -17.56
C ALA A 119 -6.56 20.67 -18.48
N SER A 120 -6.71 21.87 -17.93
CA SER A 120 -6.73 23.11 -18.72
C SER A 120 -5.34 23.55 -19.17
N ASN A 121 -4.30 23.22 -18.42
CA ASN A 121 -2.92 23.60 -18.73
C ASN A 121 -1.92 22.42 -18.71
N ASN A 122 -2.41 21.21 -18.47
CA ASN A 122 -1.64 19.96 -18.47
C ASN A 122 -0.47 19.96 -17.48
N VAL A 123 -0.60 20.68 -16.38
CA VAL A 123 0.43 20.76 -15.34
C VAL A 123 0.12 19.78 -14.21
N GLY A 124 1.10 18.97 -13.83
CA GLY A 124 1.03 18.04 -12.71
C GLY A 124 1.50 16.64 -13.10
N TRP A 125 0.90 15.62 -12.49
CA TRP A 125 1.21 14.21 -12.73
C TRP A 125 -0.05 13.36 -12.61
N SER A 126 -0.04 12.20 -13.29
CA SER A 126 -1.14 11.24 -13.28
C SER A 126 -0.61 9.82 -13.43
N LEU A 127 -1.24 8.87 -12.74
CA LEU A 127 -1.06 7.43 -12.91
C LEU A 127 -2.34 6.85 -13.51
N TYR A 128 -2.21 6.08 -14.58
CA TYR A 128 -3.34 5.48 -15.27
C TYR A 128 -2.95 4.21 -16.02
N VAL A 129 -3.96 3.46 -16.44
CA VAL A 129 -3.83 2.27 -17.28
C VAL A 129 -4.29 2.60 -18.70
N THR A 130 -3.54 2.19 -19.72
CA THR A 130 -3.95 2.34 -21.13
C THR A 130 -4.77 1.14 -21.61
N ASN A 131 -5.38 1.25 -22.79
CA ASN A 131 -6.19 0.20 -23.41
C ASN A 131 -5.49 -1.16 -23.61
N ASP A 132 -4.16 -1.18 -23.71
CA ASP A 132 -3.35 -2.40 -23.81
C ASP A 132 -2.85 -2.92 -22.45
N GLY A 133 -3.33 -2.36 -21.34
CA GLY A 133 -2.93 -2.77 -19.99
C GLY A 133 -1.57 -2.23 -19.55
N THR A 134 -1.03 -1.21 -20.23
CA THR A 134 0.19 -0.54 -19.78
C THR A 134 -0.10 0.34 -18.57
N LEU A 135 0.67 0.18 -17.49
CA LEU A 135 0.70 1.13 -16.39
C LEU A 135 1.57 2.32 -16.79
N ARG A 136 1.02 3.53 -16.75
CA ARG A 136 1.69 4.74 -17.23
C ARG A 136 1.67 5.85 -16.20
N PHE A 137 2.84 6.43 -15.96
CA PHE A 137 3.01 7.66 -15.20
C PHE A 137 3.25 8.80 -16.17
N LEU A 138 2.30 9.72 -16.24
CA LEU A 138 2.36 10.94 -17.03
C LEU A 138 2.74 12.10 -16.11
N TYR A 139 3.62 12.96 -16.56
CA TYR A 139 4.05 14.12 -15.81
C TYR A 139 4.43 15.25 -16.75
N ASN A 140 4.43 16.46 -16.23
CA ASN A 140 4.88 17.62 -16.96
C ASN A 140 5.95 18.41 -16.17
N THR A 141 7.01 18.79 -16.89
CA THR A 141 8.15 19.56 -16.37
C THR A 141 8.20 20.97 -16.94
N SER A 142 7.35 21.30 -17.92
CA SER A 142 7.17 22.64 -18.50
C SER A 142 5.67 22.90 -18.75
N SER A 143 5.27 23.97 -19.44
CA SER A 143 3.86 24.20 -19.77
C SER A 143 3.43 23.54 -21.08
N SER A 144 4.30 22.80 -21.78
CA SER A 144 4.03 22.38 -23.17
C SER A 144 4.41 20.94 -23.56
N THR A 145 5.10 20.15 -22.71
CA THR A 145 5.55 18.81 -23.11
C THR A 145 5.07 17.73 -22.15
N PHE A 146 4.17 16.87 -22.64
CA PHE A 146 3.81 15.64 -21.95
C PHE A 146 4.98 14.65 -21.98
N LEU A 147 5.44 14.27 -20.79
CA LEU A 147 6.41 13.20 -20.64
C LEU A 147 5.73 12.03 -19.94
N SER A 148 6.09 10.83 -20.36
CA SER A 148 5.58 9.63 -19.70
C SER A 148 6.68 8.60 -19.52
N ARG A 149 6.47 7.74 -18.53
CA ARG A 149 7.12 6.43 -18.40
C ARG A 149 6.03 5.37 -18.34
N SER A 150 6.33 4.21 -18.88
CA SER A 150 5.35 3.16 -19.13
C SER A 150 5.97 1.80 -18.85
N SER A 151 5.20 0.89 -18.27
CA SER A 151 5.51 -0.54 -18.31
C SER A 151 5.41 -1.10 -19.74
N SER A 152 5.64 -2.40 -19.91
CA SER A 152 5.15 -3.11 -21.09
C SER A 152 3.62 -3.21 -21.09
N GLY A 153 3.03 -3.38 -22.29
CA GLY A 153 1.63 -3.75 -22.44
C GLY A 153 1.31 -5.07 -21.73
N GLY A 154 0.08 -5.21 -21.26
CA GLY A 154 -0.41 -6.37 -20.51
C GLY A 154 0.09 -6.45 -19.06
N ALA A 155 0.79 -5.43 -18.55
CA ALA A 155 1.24 -5.41 -17.15
C ALA A 155 0.06 -5.40 -16.16
N VAL A 156 -1.04 -4.72 -16.51
CA VAL A 156 -2.30 -4.74 -15.79
C VAL A 156 -3.30 -5.56 -16.61
N SER A 157 -3.69 -6.73 -16.11
CA SER A 157 -4.69 -7.60 -16.74
C SER A 157 -6.11 -7.15 -16.38
N THR A 158 -7.05 -7.44 -17.29
CA THR A 158 -8.46 -7.11 -17.10
C THR A 158 -9.16 -8.12 -16.19
N GLY A 159 -10.17 -7.68 -15.43
CA GLY A 159 -11.06 -8.54 -14.64
C GLY A 159 -10.39 -9.26 -13.47
N THR A 160 -9.20 -8.81 -13.05
CA THR A 160 -8.46 -9.36 -11.90
C THR A 160 -8.04 -8.27 -10.94
N TRP A 161 -8.17 -8.51 -9.64
CA TRP A 161 -7.61 -7.64 -8.61
C TRP A 161 -6.08 -7.67 -8.68
N LEU A 162 -5.48 -6.50 -8.81
CA LEU A 162 -4.04 -6.30 -8.84
C LEU A 162 -3.66 -5.15 -7.93
N ASN A 163 -2.58 -5.32 -7.17
CA ASN A 163 -1.95 -4.19 -6.50
C ASN A 163 -1.08 -3.45 -7.51
N VAL A 164 -1.38 -2.18 -7.77
CA VAL A 164 -0.52 -1.30 -8.57
C VAL A 164 0.19 -0.33 -7.64
N ALA A 165 1.49 -0.11 -7.86
CA ALA A 165 2.26 0.82 -7.06
C ALA A 165 3.31 1.56 -7.90
N ILE A 166 3.67 2.75 -7.44
CA ILE A 166 4.81 3.51 -7.96
C ILE A 166 5.65 4.07 -6.83
N THR A 167 6.95 4.23 -7.08
CA THR A 167 7.85 5.00 -6.22
C THR A 167 8.60 6.03 -7.05
N LEU A 168 8.69 7.26 -6.54
CA LEU A 168 9.36 8.39 -7.18
C LEU A 168 10.17 9.15 -6.14
N ASP A 169 11.45 9.35 -6.41
CA ASP A 169 12.32 10.28 -5.68
C ASP A 169 12.67 11.41 -6.65
N LEU A 170 12.41 12.69 -6.36
CA LEU A 170 12.80 13.82 -7.22
C LEU A 170 14.21 14.37 -6.90
N SER A 171 15.15 13.49 -6.58
CA SER A 171 16.58 13.81 -6.49
C SER A 171 17.24 13.89 -7.88
N THR A 172 18.57 13.93 -7.92
CA THR A 172 19.38 14.24 -9.11
C THR A 172 19.00 13.48 -10.38
N THR A 173 18.68 12.19 -10.27
CA THR A 173 18.30 11.36 -11.44
C THR A 173 16.79 11.11 -11.52
N SER A 174 16.05 11.53 -10.51
CA SER A 174 14.63 11.27 -10.34
C SER A 174 14.20 9.81 -10.60
N PRO A 175 14.68 8.82 -9.82
CA PRO A 175 14.34 7.41 -10.06
C PRO A 175 12.84 7.17 -9.89
N LEU A 176 12.28 6.42 -10.84
CA LEU A 176 10.89 6.00 -10.89
C LEU A 176 10.83 4.49 -11.04
N ASN A 177 10.07 3.83 -10.18
CA ASN A 177 9.74 2.41 -10.33
C ASN A 177 8.23 2.22 -10.34
N MET A 178 7.76 1.24 -11.10
CA MET A 178 6.36 0.81 -11.11
C MET A 178 6.27 -0.67 -10.80
N TYR A 179 5.22 -1.06 -10.09
CA TYR A 179 5.02 -2.41 -9.63
C TYR A 179 3.60 -2.87 -9.90
N VAL A 180 3.46 -4.16 -10.22
CA VAL A 180 2.19 -4.87 -10.23
C VAL A 180 2.36 -6.12 -9.37
N ASN A 181 1.46 -6.33 -8.41
CA ASN A 181 1.51 -7.40 -7.42
C ASN A 181 2.88 -7.52 -6.74
N GLY A 182 3.46 -6.38 -6.36
CA GLY A 182 4.77 -6.32 -5.71
C GLY A 182 5.98 -6.57 -6.63
N SER A 183 5.77 -6.93 -7.90
CA SER A 183 6.85 -7.19 -8.86
C SER A 183 7.09 -5.96 -9.73
N SER A 184 8.36 -5.61 -9.96
CA SER A 184 8.72 -4.45 -10.79
C SER A 184 8.35 -4.71 -12.25
N VAL A 185 7.55 -3.80 -12.83
CA VAL A 185 7.17 -3.79 -14.26
C VAL A 185 7.80 -2.63 -15.03
N TYR A 186 8.43 -1.70 -14.30
CA TYR A 186 9.23 -0.62 -14.86
C TYR A 186 10.26 -0.16 -13.81
N SER A 187 11.49 0.08 -14.26
CA SER A 187 12.53 0.74 -13.47
C SER A 187 13.31 1.69 -14.38
N GLY A 188 13.40 2.95 -13.99
CA GLY A 188 14.11 3.95 -14.77
C GLY A 188 14.16 5.30 -14.09
N THR A 189 14.39 6.35 -14.87
CA THR A 189 14.60 7.71 -14.38
C THR A 189 13.77 8.72 -15.18
N LEU A 190 13.37 9.80 -14.51
CA LEU A 190 12.81 10.97 -15.19
C LEU A 190 13.91 11.94 -15.68
N GLY A 191 15.14 11.77 -15.18
CA GLY A 191 16.24 12.71 -15.38
C GLY A 191 16.28 13.76 -14.27
N ASN A 192 17.07 14.82 -14.44
CA ASN A 192 17.06 15.95 -13.50
C ASN A 192 15.84 16.82 -13.79
N VAL A 193 14.72 16.53 -13.12
CA VAL A 193 13.44 17.22 -13.35
C VAL A 193 12.83 17.67 -12.03
N THR A 194 12.15 18.81 -12.08
CA THR A 194 11.15 19.21 -11.08
C THR A 194 9.78 19.12 -11.73
N LEU A 195 8.80 18.54 -11.04
CA LEU A 195 7.44 18.53 -11.57
C LEU A 195 6.80 19.90 -11.35
N ASN A 196 6.12 20.41 -12.37
CA ASN A 196 5.42 21.68 -12.24
C ASN A 196 4.26 21.55 -11.25
N THR A 197 4.10 22.58 -10.41
CA THR A 197 2.99 22.66 -9.46
C THR A 197 1.68 22.96 -10.15
N THR A 198 0.64 22.31 -9.66
CA THR A 198 -0.73 22.76 -9.87
C THR A 198 -1.45 22.81 -8.54
N THR A 199 -2.46 23.69 -8.44
CA THR A 199 -3.39 23.74 -7.31
C THR A 199 -4.50 22.69 -7.44
N GLN A 200 -4.50 21.90 -8.52
CA GLN A 200 -5.42 20.79 -8.72
C GLN A 200 -5.39 19.87 -7.50
N ALA A 201 -6.58 19.55 -6.99
CA ALA A 201 -6.74 18.56 -5.94
C ALA A 201 -6.37 17.17 -6.48
N ILE A 202 -5.77 16.34 -5.63
CA ILE A 202 -5.47 14.96 -5.98
C ILE A 202 -6.80 14.19 -6.01
N SER A 203 -7.10 13.55 -7.14
CA SER A 203 -8.34 12.81 -7.36
C SER A 203 -8.06 11.37 -7.77
N LEU A 204 -8.80 10.44 -7.18
CA LEU A 204 -8.75 9.00 -7.46
C LEU A 204 -9.75 8.63 -8.56
N GLY A 205 -9.43 7.57 -9.29
CA GLY A 205 -10.25 7.02 -10.37
C GLY A 205 -10.44 7.98 -11.54
N SER A 206 -9.51 8.91 -11.78
CA SER A 206 -9.58 9.89 -12.86
C SER A 206 -8.21 10.19 -13.46
N VAL A 207 -8.19 10.64 -14.71
CA VAL A 207 -7.06 11.27 -15.39
C VAL A 207 -7.56 12.48 -16.17
N ASP A 208 -6.81 13.58 -16.08
CA ASP A 208 -7.06 14.86 -16.77
C ASP A 208 -8.50 15.37 -16.61
N GLY A 209 -9.15 15.10 -15.47
CA GLY A 209 -10.48 15.59 -15.12
C GLY A 209 -11.65 15.06 -15.96
N GLY A 210 -11.44 14.04 -16.82
CA GLY A 210 -12.52 13.58 -17.73
C GLY A 210 -12.43 12.13 -18.22
N ARG A 211 -11.44 11.34 -17.80
CA ARG A 211 -11.38 9.90 -18.11
C ARG A 211 -11.22 9.13 -16.81
N SER A 212 -12.09 8.18 -16.56
CA SER A 212 -12.24 7.56 -15.24
C SER A 212 -11.64 6.17 -15.20
N LEU A 213 -11.41 5.63 -14.01
CA LEU A 213 -11.24 4.19 -13.86
C LEU A 213 -12.48 3.48 -14.44
N ASN A 214 -12.28 2.36 -15.10
CA ASN A 214 -13.37 1.44 -15.42
C ASN A 214 -13.16 0.19 -14.57
N GLY A 215 -13.94 0.07 -13.49
CA GLY A 215 -13.83 -0.98 -12.49
C GLY A 215 -13.71 -0.45 -11.07
N ASN A 216 -13.16 -1.27 -10.16
CA ASN A 216 -13.11 -0.99 -8.73
C ASN A 216 -11.71 -0.61 -8.24
N MET A 217 -11.66 0.14 -7.15
CA MET A 217 -10.43 0.48 -6.41
C MET A 217 -10.60 0.18 -4.93
N ASP A 218 -9.50 -0.25 -4.29
CA ASP A 218 -9.44 -0.42 -2.84
C ASP A 218 -8.04 -0.06 -2.27
N ASP A 219 -7.97 0.19 -0.97
CA ASP A 219 -6.76 0.38 -0.15
C ASP A 219 -5.79 1.42 -0.73
N PHE A 220 -6.30 2.58 -1.14
CA PHE A 220 -5.44 3.63 -1.68
C PHE A 220 -4.55 4.19 -0.57
N ALA A 221 -3.24 4.10 -0.76
CA ALA A 221 -2.25 4.60 0.17
C ALA A 221 -1.17 5.42 -0.54
N MET A 222 -0.76 6.50 0.12
CA MET A 222 0.24 7.43 -0.39
C MET A 222 1.21 7.85 0.72
N TRP A 223 2.51 7.75 0.44
CA TRP A 223 3.59 8.12 1.35
C TRP A 223 4.44 9.24 0.76
N ASP A 224 5.02 10.06 1.62
CA ASP A 224 5.99 11.11 1.26
C ASP A 224 7.44 10.61 1.24
N THR A 225 7.62 9.29 1.25
CA THR A 225 8.91 8.62 1.16
C THR A 225 8.92 7.63 0.01
N VAL A 226 10.11 7.16 -0.34
CA VAL A 226 10.29 6.02 -1.25
C VAL A 226 10.30 4.74 -0.44
N LEU A 227 9.24 3.95 -0.60
CA LEU A 227 9.21 2.58 -0.10
C LEU A 227 10.19 1.71 -0.90
N THR A 228 10.86 0.78 -0.22
CA THR A 228 11.71 -0.20 -0.89
C THR A 228 10.87 -1.20 -1.68
N SER A 229 11.47 -1.86 -2.68
CA SER A 229 10.80 -2.95 -3.41
C SER A 229 10.32 -4.06 -2.47
N ALA A 230 11.05 -4.33 -1.38
CA ALA A 230 10.66 -5.28 -0.36
C ALA A 230 9.38 -4.86 0.38
N LYS A 231 9.29 -3.59 0.79
CA LYS A 231 8.08 -3.04 1.42
C LYS A 231 6.89 -3.09 0.46
N ILE A 232 7.07 -2.68 -0.80
CA ILE A 232 6.02 -2.77 -1.83
C ILE A 232 5.55 -4.22 -2.04
N LYS A 233 6.49 -5.17 -2.13
CA LYS A 233 6.14 -6.59 -2.25
C LYS A 233 5.40 -7.12 -1.02
N SER A 234 5.78 -6.69 0.18
CA SER A 234 5.12 -7.12 1.41
C SER A 234 3.67 -6.61 1.55
N ILE A 235 3.35 -5.43 1.01
CA ILE A 235 1.95 -4.94 0.92
C ILE A 235 1.10 -5.93 0.10
N ASN A 236 1.67 -6.57 -0.92
CA ASN A 236 0.99 -7.55 -1.74
C ASN A 236 0.97 -8.96 -1.11
N THR A 237 2.09 -9.41 -0.52
CA THR A 237 2.21 -10.79 -0.02
C THR A 237 1.58 -10.97 1.36
N ALA A 238 1.69 -10.00 2.28
CA ALA A 238 1.19 -10.15 3.64
C ALA A 238 -0.33 -10.44 3.70
N PRO A 239 -1.21 -9.72 2.99
CA PRO A 239 -2.66 -9.97 3.04
C PRO A 239 -3.07 -11.38 2.57
N THR A 240 -2.26 -12.03 1.72
CA THR A 240 -2.55 -13.41 1.25
C THR A 240 -2.43 -14.45 2.36
N LEU A 241 -1.61 -14.16 3.37
CA LEU A 241 -1.37 -15.02 4.53
C LEU A 241 -2.08 -14.51 5.79
N LEU A 242 -2.17 -13.19 5.91
CA LEU A 242 -2.56 -12.46 7.11
C LEU A 242 -3.75 -11.56 6.77
N ASN A 243 -4.95 -12.10 7.01
CA ASN A 243 -6.18 -11.37 6.72
C ASN A 243 -6.22 -10.02 7.44
N GLY A 244 -6.60 -8.96 6.72
CA GLY A 244 -6.71 -7.62 7.27
C GLY A 244 -5.41 -6.82 7.34
N TYR A 245 -4.30 -7.32 6.80
CA TYR A 245 -3.02 -6.58 6.76
C TYR A 245 -2.99 -5.53 5.64
N ASN A 246 -3.91 -4.58 5.71
CA ASN A 246 -4.02 -3.45 4.78
C ASN A 246 -2.84 -2.47 4.86
N ALA A 247 -2.81 -1.50 3.95
CA ALA A 247 -1.71 -0.53 3.85
C ALA A 247 -1.46 0.27 5.16
N GLY A 248 -2.49 0.54 5.96
CA GLY A 248 -2.35 1.19 7.26
C GLY A 248 -1.60 0.33 8.29
N ILE A 249 -1.96 -0.95 8.39
CA ILE A 249 -1.24 -1.94 9.22
C ILE A 249 0.18 -2.12 8.71
N MET A 250 0.37 -2.27 7.40
CA MET A 250 1.69 -2.43 6.79
C MET A 250 2.59 -1.21 7.06
N ASN A 251 2.05 0.01 7.03
CA ASN A 251 2.82 1.21 7.41
C ASN A 251 3.30 1.18 8.88
N SER A 252 2.47 0.67 9.78
CA SER A 252 2.83 0.52 11.20
C SER A 252 3.95 -0.52 11.37
N LEU A 253 3.89 -1.63 10.62
CA LEU A 253 4.95 -2.63 10.58
C LEU A 253 6.25 -2.07 9.97
N PHE A 254 6.16 -1.29 8.90
CA PHE A 254 7.33 -0.63 8.32
C PHE A 254 7.96 0.36 9.29
N THR A 255 7.15 1.08 10.06
CA THR A 255 7.65 1.93 11.14
C THR A 255 8.42 1.11 12.17
N ALA A 256 7.85 0.00 12.65
CA ALA A 256 8.54 -0.88 13.59
C ALA A 256 9.85 -1.42 13.02
N TYR A 257 9.89 -1.76 11.73
CA TYR A 257 11.14 -2.16 11.07
C TYR A 257 12.17 -1.02 11.02
N ASP A 258 11.75 0.17 10.58
CA ASP A 258 12.64 1.33 10.40
C ASP A 258 13.21 1.84 11.73
N THR A 259 12.45 1.70 12.83
CA THR A 259 12.89 2.09 14.17
C THR A 259 13.50 0.95 14.98
N MET A 260 13.71 -0.23 14.38
CA MET A 260 14.15 -1.44 15.08
C MET A 260 13.29 -1.77 16.33
N GLY A 261 12.00 -1.50 16.23
CA GLY A 261 11.01 -1.60 17.30
C GLY A 261 10.12 -2.84 17.21
N SER A 262 8.92 -2.69 17.74
CA SER A 262 7.89 -3.71 17.80
C SER A 262 6.52 -3.12 17.48
N GLN A 263 5.62 -3.94 16.96
CA GLN A 263 4.23 -3.59 16.70
C GLN A 263 3.32 -4.81 16.88
N THR A 264 2.29 -4.65 17.71
CA THR A 264 1.24 -5.67 17.86
C THR A 264 0.12 -5.41 16.86
N VAL A 265 -0.28 -6.45 16.14
CA VAL A 265 -1.40 -6.47 15.19
C VAL A 265 -2.24 -7.70 15.48
N GLY A 266 -3.46 -7.50 15.98
CA GLY A 266 -4.29 -8.62 16.45
C GLY A 266 -3.57 -9.42 17.54
N SER A 267 -3.39 -10.72 17.30
CA SER A 267 -2.72 -11.65 18.22
C SER A 267 -1.22 -11.84 17.94
N LEU A 268 -0.63 -11.06 17.03
CA LEU A 268 0.75 -11.17 16.60
C LEU A 268 1.54 -9.93 17.04
N THR A 269 2.63 -10.15 17.78
CA THR A 269 3.58 -9.09 18.12
C THR A 269 4.79 -9.22 17.22
N TRP A 270 4.92 -8.29 16.27
CA TRP A 270 6.01 -8.21 15.29
C TRP A 270 7.18 -7.45 15.89
N ASN A 271 8.34 -8.07 15.94
CA ASN A 271 9.57 -7.46 16.41
C ASN A 271 10.58 -7.37 15.27
N TYR A 272 11.38 -6.31 15.27
CA TYR A 272 12.57 -6.25 14.43
C TYR A 272 13.45 -7.49 14.67
N SER A 273 13.85 -8.14 13.58
CA SER A 273 14.64 -9.36 13.63
C SER A 273 15.71 -9.37 12.55
N THR A 274 16.80 -10.08 12.83
CA THR A 274 17.97 -10.19 11.96
C THR A 274 18.42 -11.64 11.85
N ASN A 275 19.01 -12.01 10.71
CA ASN A 275 19.62 -13.31 10.45
C ASN A 275 18.65 -14.50 10.60
N PHE A 276 17.35 -14.29 10.34
CA PHE A 276 16.40 -15.40 10.23
C PHE A 276 16.57 -16.16 8.91
N ASP A 277 16.15 -17.43 8.89
CA ASP A 277 16.23 -18.28 7.71
C ASP A 277 15.25 -17.79 6.63
N VAL A 278 15.78 -17.55 5.43
CA VAL A 278 15.02 -17.11 4.25
C VAL A 278 15.07 -18.13 3.12
N THR A 279 15.47 -19.37 3.41
CA THR A 279 15.55 -20.44 2.43
C THR A 279 14.20 -20.68 1.76
N GLY A 280 14.17 -20.61 0.42
CA GLY A 280 12.93 -20.75 -0.36
C GLY A 280 12.08 -19.48 -0.45
N HIS A 281 12.53 -18.38 0.16
CA HIS A 281 11.85 -17.09 0.14
C HIS A 281 12.67 -16.03 -0.60
N SER A 282 11.99 -14.99 -1.04
CA SER A 282 12.56 -13.82 -1.72
C SER A 282 12.37 -12.57 -0.88
N LEU A 283 13.22 -11.56 -1.12
CA LEU A 283 13.09 -10.26 -0.48
C LEU A 283 11.67 -9.68 -0.71
N GLY A 284 11.02 -9.25 0.37
CA GLY A 284 9.64 -8.76 0.41
C GLY A 284 8.57 -9.83 0.66
N ASP A 285 8.95 -11.10 0.81
CA ASP A 285 8.00 -12.15 1.16
C ASP A 285 7.57 -12.05 2.63
N THR A 286 6.32 -12.46 2.87
CA THR A 286 5.78 -12.73 4.19
C THR A 286 5.38 -14.20 4.25
N TRP A 287 5.84 -14.94 5.26
CA TRP A 287 5.55 -16.38 5.38
C TRP A 287 5.36 -16.81 6.82
N LYS A 288 4.77 -17.99 6.99
CA LYS A 288 4.69 -18.71 8.26
C LYS A 288 5.69 -19.86 8.23
N ALA A 289 6.62 -19.88 9.17
CA ALA A 289 7.58 -20.96 9.34
C ALA A 289 6.93 -22.20 10.00
N SER A 290 7.60 -23.35 9.91
CA SER A 290 7.12 -24.62 10.46
C SER A 290 6.95 -24.63 11.98
N ASN A 291 7.69 -23.77 12.69
CA ASN A 291 7.56 -23.54 14.13
C ASN A 291 6.35 -22.67 14.52
N GLY A 292 5.57 -22.21 13.53
CA GLY A 292 4.38 -21.38 13.74
C GLY A 292 4.63 -19.87 13.80
N GLU A 293 5.89 -19.45 13.74
CA GLU A 293 6.27 -18.04 13.68
C GLU A 293 6.03 -17.46 12.28
N TYR A 294 5.85 -16.16 12.22
CA TYR A 294 5.69 -15.40 11.00
C TYR A 294 6.91 -14.53 10.76
N TYR A 295 7.30 -14.39 9.50
CA TYR A 295 8.45 -13.59 9.10
C TYR A 295 8.09 -12.71 7.92
N MET A 296 8.73 -11.54 7.85
CA MET A 296 8.65 -10.60 6.75
C MET A 296 10.06 -10.12 6.41
N TRP A 297 10.54 -10.43 5.20
CA TRP A 297 11.90 -10.08 4.79
C TRP A 297 11.93 -8.70 4.11
N LEU A 298 12.50 -7.68 4.76
CA LEU A 298 12.42 -6.28 4.31
C LEU A 298 13.74 -5.68 3.81
N ALA A 299 14.89 -6.24 4.18
CA ALA A 299 16.20 -5.88 3.61
C ALA A 299 17.27 -6.96 3.84
N GLY A 300 18.48 -6.71 3.34
CA GLY A 300 19.63 -7.59 3.53
C GLY A 300 19.74 -8.69 2.47
N THR A 301 20.60 -9.67 2.73
CA THR A 301 20.87 -10.82 1.86
C THR A 301 20.40 -12.12 2.51
N SER A 302 20.47 -13.24 1.79
CA SER A 302 20.15 -14.56 2.38
C SER A 302 21.03 -14.95 3.56
N SER A 303 22.23 -14.37 3.67
CA SER A 303 23.15 -14.57 4.81
C SER A 303 23.06 -13.48 5.88
N SER A 304 22.26 -12.44 5.66
CA SER A 304 22.12 -11.29 6.56
C SER A 304 20.72 -10.67 6.47
N ALA A 305 19.69 -11.52 6.55
CA ALA A 305 18.31 -11.09 6.37
C ALA A 305 17.89 -10.13 7.49
N LEU A 306 17.20 -9.04 7.13
CA LEU A 306 16.68 -8.04 8.05
C LEU A 306 15.18 -7.89 7.81
N GLY A 307 14.39 -7.80 8.87
CA GLY A 307 12.95 -7.74 8.71
C GLY A 307 12.21 -7.78 10.04
N LEU A 308 11.02 -8.40 10.00
CA LEU A 308 10.18 -8.55 11.18
C LEU A 308 9.88 -10.03 11.41
N GLN A 309 9.80 -10.41 12.67
CA GLN A 309 9.39 -11.73 13.13
C GLN A 309 8.24 -11.56 14.12
N ALA A 310 7.18 -12.34 13.97
CA ALA A 310 6.09 -12.43 14.93
C ALA A 310 5.91 -13.85 15.44
N VAL A 311 5.71 -13.93 16.76
CA VAL A 311 5.24 -15.13 17.44
C VAL A 311 3.74 -14.96 17.72
N PRO A 312 2.92 -16.01 17.56
CA PRO A 312 1.61 -16.05 18.19
C PRO A 312 1.77 -15.81 19.68
N GLU A 313 0.97 -14.92 20.28
CA GLU A 313 0.85 -14.83 21.74
C GLU A 313 0.68 -16.26 22.29
N PRO A 314 1.51 -16.72 23.26
CA PRO A 314 1.29 -18.02 23.86
C PRO A 314 -0.14 -18.01 24.39
N ALA A 315 -0.98 -18.93 23.90
CA ALA A 315 -2.35 -19.09 24.37
C ALA A 315 -2.26 -19.08 25.89
N SER A 316 -2.80 -18.03 26.53
CA SER A 316 -2.57 -17.74 27.93
C SER A 316 -2.78 -19.03 28.72
N ILE A 317 -1.67 -19.66 29.12
CA ILE A 317 -1.73 -20.83 29.97
C ILE A 317 -2.24 -20.25 31.27
N TRP A 318 -3.53 -20.49 31.55
CA TRP A 318 -4.05 -20.34 32.89
C TRP A 318 -3.18 -21.21 33.77
N LEU A 319 -2.17 -20.60 34.37
CA LEU A 319 -1.37 -21.19 35.41
C LEU A 319 -2.35 -21.32 36.59
N ILE A 320 -3.04 -22.47 36.66
CA ILE A 320 -3.70 -22.90 37.89
C ILE A 320 -2.56 -23.19 38.85
N VAL A 321 -2.08 -22.14 39.51
CA VAL A 321 -1.21 -22.24 40.67
C VAL A 321 -2.03 -22.90 41.77
N GLY A 322 -1.67 -24.14 42.11
CA GLY A 322 -1.72 -24.62 43.49
C GLY A 322 -3.08 -25.03 44.06
N GLY A 323 -3.59 -26.17 43.60
CA GLY A 323 -4.64 -26.93 44.30
C GLY A 323 -4.24 -28.36 44.62
N SER A 324 -2.95 -28.67 44.75
CA SER A 324 -2.46 -30.00 45.12
C SER A 324 -1.99 -30.01 46.58
N PHE A 325 -2.94 -30.06 47.53
CA PHE A 325 -2.65 -30.56 48.86
C PHE A 325 -2.49 -32.09 48.76
N PHE A 326 -1.24 -32.53 48.68
CA PHE A 326 -0.88 -33.93 48.85
C PHE A 326 -1.20 -34.36 50.30
N LEU A 327 -2.06 -35.37 50.43
CA LEU A 327 -2.10 -36.29 51.56
C LEU A 327 -0.70 -36.89 51.78
N ILE A 328 -0.20 -36.97 53.03
CA ILE A 328 0.54 -38.12 53.58
C ILE A 328 0.70 -37.98 55.12
N SER A 329 0.06 -38.94 55.80
CA SER A 329 0.40 -39.61 57.07
C SER A 329 0.62 -38.81 58.37
N ILE A 330 -0.32 -38.98 59.35
CA ILE A 330 0.02 -39.46 60.70
C ILE A 330 -1.06 -40.46 61.15
N LEU A 331 -0.72 -41.74 61.08
CA LEU A 331 -1.32 -42.81 61.89
C LEU A 331 -0.27 -43.16 62.96
N ARG A 332 -0.48 -42.75 64.22
CA ARG A 332 0.14 -43.42 65.37
C ARG A 332 -0.68 -43.30 66.66
N ARG A 333 -1.39 -44.39 66.92
CA ARG A 333 -1.96 -44.95 68.16
C ARG A 333 -1.06 -44.78 69.40
N LYS A 334 -1.66 -44.47 70.56
CA LYS A 334 -1.40 -45.08 71.91
C LYS A 334 -2.43 -44.52 72.93
N ARG A 335 -3.41 -45.32 73.38
CA ARG A 335 -3.50 -45.93 74.73
C ARG A 335 -3.29 -44.96 75.90
N ARG A 336 -4.37 -44.48 76.51
CA ARG A 336 -4.84 -44.84 77.87
C ARG A 336 -6.29 -44.41 78.02
#